data_AF-A0A920UPR2-F1
#
_entry.id   AF-A0A920UPR2-F1
#
_cell.length_a   1.000
_cell.length_b   1.000
_cell.length_c   1.000
_cell.angle_alpha   90.00
_cell.angle_beta   90.00
_cell.angle_gamma   90.00
#
_symmetry.space_group_name_H-M   'P 1'
#
loop_
_entity.id
_entity.type
_entity.pdbx_description
1 polymer ?
#
loop_
_entity_poly.entity_id
_entity_poly.type
_entity_poly.pdbx_seq_one_letter_code
_entity_poly.pdbx_strand_id
1 'polypeptide(L)'
;MGNRLEAIRKGKWKLHITRELRPDQRTGVVTEKAINEAAGTIPGLFNLETDIGETNNVYHDHPEIVEELSALAAACREDIGDEAEGVAGKNVRPSGHVENPDTLTHYDPEHPYIYAEYDKGERG
;
A
#
# COMPACT_ATOMS: atom_id res chain seq x y z
N MET A 1 -4.71 -6.63 6.24
CA MET A 1 -4.89 -6.83 4.79
C MET A 1 -4.14 -5.71 4.11
N GLY A 2 -3.13 -6.04 3.31
CA GLY A 2 -2.16 -5.07 2.78
C GLY A 2 -1.51 -5.51 1.47
N ASN A 3 -2.09 -6.50 0.78
CA ASN A 3 -1.52 -7.06 -0.45
C ASN A 3 -2.49 -6.88 -1.64
N ARG A 4 -3.12 -5.71 -1.73
CA ARG A 4 -3.98 -5.31 -2.87
C ARG A 4 -3.26 -4.31 -3.76
N LEU A 5 -3.40 -4.44 -5.08
CA LEU A 5 -2.77 -3.54 -6.03
C LEU A 5 -3.60 -2.25 -6.21
N GLU A 6 -3.06 -1.12 -5.74
CA GLU A 6 -3.76 0.17 -5.74
C GLU A 6 -3.41 1.02 -6.96
N ALA A 7 -2.12 1.11 -7.28
CA ALA A 7 -1.65 2.00 -8.34
C ALA A 7 -0.34 1.50 -8.95
N ILE A 8 -0.12 1.92 -10.19
CA ILE A 8 1.17 1.79 -10.87
C ILE A 8 1.69 3.16 -11.28
N ARG A 9 3.00 3.32 -11.15
CA ARG A 9 3.73 4.49 -11.64
C ARG A 9 4.80 4.09 -12.63
N LYS A 10 4.84 4.77 -13.78
CA LYS A 10 5.95 4.72 -14.74
C LYS A 10 6.38 6.13 -15.11
N GLY A 11 7.57 6.52 -14.66
CA GLY A 11 8.09 7.87 -14.86
C GLY A 11 7.16 8.93 -14.27
N LYS A 12 6.65 9.81 -15.13
CA LYS A 12 5.73 10.90 -14.76
C LYS A 12 4.28 10.43 -14.54
N TRP A 13 3.90 9.28 -15.08
CA TRP A 13 2.52 8.82 -15.06
C TRP A 13 2.23 7.94 -13.86
N LYS A 14 1.11 8.18 -13.19
CA LYS A 14 0.55 7.30 -12.17
C LYS A 14 -0.90 6.97 -12.50
N LEU A 15 -1.20 5.68 -12.58
CA LEU A 15 -2.54 5.14 -12.76
C LEU A 15 -3.02 4.53 -11.44
N HIS A 16 -4.15 4.99 -10.93
CA HIS A 16 -4.91 4.31 -9.88
C HIS A 16 -5.77 3.21 -10.49
N ILE A 17 -5.67 2.01 -9.94
CA ILE A 17 -6.32 0.76 -10.38
C ILE A 17 -7.47 0.42 -9.45
N THR A 18 -7.19 0.40 -8.15
CA THR A 18 -8.19 0.37 -7.09
C THR A 18 -7.85 1.51 -6.13
N ARG A 19 -8.87 2.17 -5.59
CA ARG A 19 -8.69 3.24 -4.60
C ARG A 19 -9.85 3.24 -3.62
N GLU A 20 -9.63 2.69 -2.44
CA GLU A 20 -10.60 2.81 -1.34
C GLU A 20 -10.64 4.27 -0.86
N LEU A 21 -11.81 4.87 -0.92
CA LEU A 21 -12.04 6.20 -0.37
C LEU A 21 -12.25 6.06 1.14
N ARG A 22 -11.30 6.54 1.94
CA ARG A 22 -11.46 6.59 3.40
C ARG A 22 -12.00 7.95 3.82
N PRO A 23 -12.96 8.02 4.77
CA PRO A 23 -13.61 9.28 5.16
C PRO A 23 -12.65 10.38 5.66
N ASP A 24 -11.49 10.00 6.18
CA ASP A 24 -10.49 10.87 6.81
C ASP A 24 -9.23 11.09 5.94
N GLN A 25 -9.18 10.50 4.74
CA GLN A 25 -8.00 10.59 3.89
C GLN A 25 -7.93 11.97 3.23
N ARG A 26 -6.88 12.73 3.54
CA ARG A 26 -6.51 13.95 2.81
C ARG A 26 -5.98 13.59 1.43
N THR A 27 -6.88 13.26 0.52
CA THR A 27 -6.56 13.07 -0.89
C THR A 27 -6.71 14.40 -1.61
N GLY A 28 -5.65 14.86 -2.27
CA GLY A 28 -5.78 15.87 -3.31
C GLY A 28 -6.83 15.38 -4.31
N VAL A 29 -7.93 16.13 -4.40
CA VAL A 29 -9.08 15.91 -5.29
C VAL A 29 -9.67 14.50 -5.23
N VAL A 30 -10.62 14.32 -4.31
CA VAL A 30 -11.86 13.61 -4.65
C VAL A 30 -13.00 14.52 -4.26
N THR A 31 -13.49 15.31 -5.20
CA THR A 31 -14.82 15.89 -5.07
C THR A 31 -15.79 14.72 -5.00
N GLU A 32 -16.63 14.67 -3.96
CA GLU A 32 -17.68 13.66 -3.73
C GLU A 32 -18.49 13.32 -5.00
N LYS A 33 -18.58 14.27 -5.93
CA LYS A 33 -19.28 14.15 -7.22
C LYS A 33 -18.59 13.30 -8.29
N ALA A 34 -17.29 13.02 -8.15
CA ALA A 34 -16.53 12.13 -9.05
C ALA A 34 -16.59 10.66 -8.61
N ILE A 35 -17.20 10.39 -7.45
CA ILE A 35 -17.46 9.06 -6.93
C ILE A 35 -18.57 8.45 -7.79
N ASN A 36 -18.23 7.43 -8.56
CA ASN A 36 -19.26 6.52 -9.04
C ASN A 36 -19.69 5.66 -7.84
N GLU A 37 -20.85 5.98 -7.26
CA GLU A 37 -21.42 5.29 -6.09
C GLU A 37 -21.53 3.76 -6.28
N ALA A 38 -21.55 3.27 -7.53
CA ALA A 38 -21.58 1.84 -7.83
C ALA A 38 -20.20 1.15 -7.84
N ALA A 39 -19.10 1.88 -7.96
CA ALA A 39 -17.75 1.31 -8.17
C ALA A 39 -16.79 1.49 -6.98
N GLY A 40 -17.09 2.41 -6.04
CA GLY A 40 -16.25 2.64 -4.86
C GLY A 40 -14.78 3.01 -5.15
N THR A 41 -14.44 3.30 -6.40
CA THR A 41 -13.10 3.54 -6.95
C THR A 41 -13.19 4.50 -8.13
N ILE A 42 -12.18 5.35 -8.31
CA ILE A 42 -12.04 6.19 -9.51
C ILE A 42 -10.78 5.74 -10.24
N PRO A 43 -10.88 5.11 -11.43
CA PRO A 43 -9.72 4.96 -12.29
C PRO A 43 -9.22 6.36 -12.65
N GLY A 44 -7.97 6.65 -12.30
CA GLY A 44 -7.41 7.99 -12.37
C GLY A 44 -5.99 7.96 -12.88
N LEU A 45 -5.72 8.70 -13.95
CA LEU A 45 -4.39 8.87 -14.51
C LEU A 45 -3.91 10.29 -14.24
N PHE A 46 -2.71 10.40 -13.67
CA PHE A 46 -2.13 11.69 -13.27
C PHE A 46 -0.69 11.81 -13.78
N ASN A 47 -0.33 13.03 -14.18
CA ASN A 47 1.05 13.40 -14.50
C ASN A 47 1.71 14.06 -13.29
N LEU A 48 2.49 13.29 -12.53
CA LEU A 48 3.13 13.72 -11.29
C LEU A 48 4.28 14.73 -11.46
N GLU A 49 4.78 14.95 -12.69
CA GLU A 49 5.75 16.03 -12.93
C GLU A 49 5.08 17.40 -12.87
N THR A 50 3.89 17.52 -13.45
CA THR A 50 3.14 18.78 -13.51
C THR A 50 2.07 18.91 -12.42
N ASP A 51 1.65 17.78 -11.87
CA ASP A 51 0.54 17.67 -10.93
C ASP A 51 0.86 16.63 -9.84
N ILE A 52 1.82 16.96 -8.97
CA ILE A 52 2.21 16.11 -7.84
C ILE A 52 1.06 15.91 -6.83
N GLY A 53 0.08 16.81 -6.82
CA GLY A 53 -1.09 16.75 -5.94
C GLY A 53 -2.21 15.84 -6.44
N GLU A 54 -2.05 15.22 -7.62
CA GLU A 54 -3.07 14.38 -8.27
C GLU A 54 -4.42 15.10 -8.38
N THR A 55 -4.37 16.37 -8.80
CA THR A 55 -5.53 17.26 -8.86
C THR A 55 -6.28 17.21 -10.20
N ASN A 56 -5.60 16.83 -11.28
CA ASN A 56 -6.15 16.79 -12.63
C ASN A 56 -6.12 15.36 -13.21
N ASN A 57 -7.29 14.71 -13.23
CA ASN A 57 -7.43 13.37 -13.79
C ASN A 57 -7.52 13.44 -15.33
N VAL A 58 -6.53 12.88 -16.01
CA VAL A 58 -6.44 12.85 -17.49
C VAL A 58 -6.65 11.44 -18.06
N TYR A 59 -7.35 10.57 -17.33
CA TYR A 59 -7.59 9.17 -17.70
C TYR A 59 -8.24 9.00 -19.09
N HIS A 60 -9.25 9.81 -19.40
CA HIS A 60 -9.95 9.73 -20.70
C HIS A 60 -9.17 10.37 -21.85
N ASP A 61 -8.22 11.24 -21.54
CA ASP A 61 -7.45 12.00 -22.54
C ASP A 61 -6.23 11.20 -23.06
N HIS A 62 -5.78 10.19 -22.31
CA HIS A 62 -4.59 9.38 -22.62
C HIS A 62 -4.85 7.87 -22.52
N PRO A 63 -5.76 7.30 -23.33
CA PRO A 63 -6.09 5.88 -23.29
C PRO A 63 -4.88 4.97 -23.58
N GLU A 64 -3.93 5.43 -24.41
CA GLU A 64 -2.71 4.70 -24.73
C GLU A 64 -1.80 4.50 -23.51
N ILE A 65 -1.73 5.49 -22.62
CA ILE A 65 -0.95 5.41 -21.38
C ILE A 65 -1.68 4.54 -20.35
N VAL A 66 -3.01 4.63 -20.30
CA VAL A 66 -3.82 3.75 -19.44
C VAL A 66 -3.61 2.29 -19.82
N GLU A 67 -3.65 1.95 -21.12
CA GLU A 67 -3.44 0.58 -21.60
C GLU A 67 -2.05 0.08 -21.24
N GLU A 68 -1.02 0.88 -21.49
CA GLU A 68 0.37 0.56 -21.15
C GLU A 68 0.55 0.26 -19.65
N LEU A 69 0.05 1.15 -18.79
CA LEU A 69 0.15 0.99 -17.34
C LEU A 69 -0.69 -0.18 -16.83
N SER A 70 -1.84 -0.45 -17.45
CA SER A 70 -2.69 -1.59 -17.12
C SER A 70 -2.03 -2.92 -17.48
N ALA A 71 -1.28 -2.98 -18.59
CA ALA A 71 -0.51 -4.16 -18.96
C ALA A 71 0.60 -4.44 -17.93
N LEU A 72 1.30 -3.39 -17.48
CA LEU A 72 2.28 -3.51 -16.38
C LEU A 72 1.61 -3.99 -15.09
N ALA A 73 0.38 -3.56 -14.83
CA ALA A 73 -0.37 -3.99 -13.66
C ALA A 73 -0.68 -5.47 -13.70
N ALA A 74 -1.15 -5.97 -14.84
CA ALA A 74 -1.37 -7.39 -15.03
C ALA A 74 -0.09 -8.20 -14.78
N ALA A 75 1.05 -7.75 -15.31
CA ALA A 75 2.33 -8.42 -15.06
C ALA A 75 2.71 -8.42 -13.57
N CYS A 76 2.54 -7.29 -12.86
CA CYS A 76 2.79 -7.22 -11.42
C CYS A 76 1.85 -8.14 -10.62
N ARG A 77 0.56 -8.19 -10.95
CA ARG A 77 -0.39 -9.09 -10.28
C ARG A 77 0.04 -10.55 -10.38
N GLU A 78 0.47 -10.98 -11.56
CA GLU A 78 0.95 -12.34 -11.75
C GLU A 78 2.23 -12.64 -10.94
N ASP A 79 3.09 -11.64 -10.77
CA ASP A 79 4.39 -11.80 -10.12
C ASP A 79 4.29 -11.79 -8.58
N ILE A 80 3.67 -10.74 -8.03
CA ILE A 80 3.64 -10.47 -6.59
C ILE A 80 2.25 -10.62 -5.94
N GLY A 81 1.21 -10.86 -6.75
CA GLY A 81 -0.15 -11.11 -6.29
C GLY A 81 -1.01 -9.86 -6.18
N ASP A 82 -2.31 -10.09 -5.99
CA ASP A 82 -3.32 -9.07 -5.74
C ASP A 82 -4.51 -9.70 -5.01
N GLU A 83 -4.62 -9.47 -3.70
CA GLU A 83 -5.71 -9.99 -2.86
C GLU A 83 -7.09 -9.49 -3.30
N ALA A 84 -7.19 -8.30 -3.89
CA ALA A 84 -8.49 -7.76 -4.33
C ALA A 84 -9.10 -8.59 -5.47
N GLU A 85 -8.24 -9.16 -6.34
CA GLU A 85 -8.63 -10.00 -7.48
C GLU A 85 -8.44 -11.49 -7.18
N GLY A 86 -8.03 -11.86 -5.96
CA GLY A 86 -7.75 -13.24 -5.56
C GLY A 86 -6.53 -13.87 -6.26
N VAL A 87 -5.61 -13.05 -6.78
CA VAL A 87 -4.42 -13.52 -7.49
C VAL A 87 -3.30 -13.79 -6.49
N ALA A 88 -2.84 -15.04 -6.43
CA ALA A 88 -1.61 -15.40 -5.71
C ALA A 88 -0.40 -15.17 -6.62
N GLY A 89 0.56 -14.36 -6.17
CA GLY A 89 1.76 -14.05 -6.95
C GLY A 89 2.72 -15.24 -7.07
N LYS A 90 3.26 -15.44 -8.27
CA LYS A 90 4.19 -16.56 -8.60
C LYS A 90 5.51 -16.51 -7.83
N ASN A 91 5.98 -15.30 -7.50
CA ASN A 91 7.30 -15.08 -6.90
C ASN A 91 7.23 -14.45 -5.49
N VAL A 92 6.11 -14.65 -4.79
CA VAL A 92 5.95 -14.23 -3.39
C VAL A 92 6.73 -15.16 -2.47
N ARG A 93 7.68 -14.62 -1.71
CA ARG A 93 8.44 -15.40 -0.73
C ARG A 93 7.53 -15.76 0.46
N PRO A 94 7.53 -17.02 0.94
CA PRO A 94 6.84 -17.37 2.17
C PRO A 94 7.44 -16.60 3.36
N SER A 95 6.63 -16.38 4.39
CA SER A 95 7.14 -15.85 5.66
C SER A 95 8.21 -16.80 6.22
N GLY A 96 9.31 -16.21 6.71
CA GLY A 96 10.31 -16.98 7.42
C GLY A 96 9.71 -17.50 8.72
N HIS A 97 9.84 -18.80 8.96
CA HIS A 97 9.43 -19.42 10.21
C HIS A 97 10.65 -20.12 10.84
N VAL A 98 10.83 -19.91 12.14
CA VAL A 98 11.86 -20.57 12.94
C VAL A 98 11.12 -21.30 14.05
N GLU A 99 11.22 -22.63 14.10
CA GLU A 99 10.48 -23.45 15.06
C GLU A 99 10.83 -23.10 16.51
N ASN A 100 12.10 -22.82 16.77
CA ASN A 100 12.63 -22.45 18.09
C ASN A 100 13.35 -21.10 17.96
N PRO A 101 12.60 -19.98 17.93
CA PRO A 101 13.22 -18.67 17.79
C PRO A 101 14.02 -18.36 19.05
N ASP A 102 15.31 -18.07 18.89
CA ASP A 102 16.16 -17.61 19.97
C ASP A 102 16.26 -16.08 19.91
N THR A 103 15.98 -15.43 21.03
CA THR A 103 16.01 -13.97 21.09
C THR A 103 17.45 -13.48 21.10
N LEU A 104 17.71 -12.34 20.45
CA LEU A 104 19.04 -11.75 20.42
C LEU A 104 19.60 -11.43 21.81
N THR A 105 18.71 -11.19 22.78
CA THR A 105 19.04 -10.95 24.17
C THR A 105 18.51 -12.07 25.03
N HIS A 106 19.34 -12.58 25.93
CA HIS A 106 18.95 -13.47 27.01
C HIS A 106 18.89 -12.69 28.31
N TYR A 107 17.97 -13.05 29.19
CA TYR A 107 17.99 -12.57 30.56
C TYR A 107 19.16 -13.24 31.29
N ASP A 108 20.10 -12.42 31.76
CA ASP A 108 21.24 -12.83 32.57
C ASP A 108 21.06 -12.28 33.99
N PRO A 109 20.79 -13.14 34.99
CA PRO A 109 20.59 -12.69 36.37
C PRO A 109 21.82 -12.02 36.99
N GLU A 110 23.02 -12.20 36.42
CA GLU A 110 24.26 -11.54 36.86
C GLU A 110 24.50 -10.20 36.14
N HIS A 111 23.72 -9.88 35.10
CA HIS A 111 23.81 -8.62 34.37
C HIS A 111 22.91 -7.54 35.00
N PRO A 112 23.44 -6.35 35.35
CA PRO A 112 22.64 -5.29 35.97
C PRO A 112 21.69 -4.66 34.94
N TYR A 113 20.47 -5.18 34.85
CA TYR A 113 19.39 -4.52 34.10
C TYR A 113 18.93 -3.27 34.84
N ILE A 114 19.06 -2.12 34.19
CA ILE A 114 18.50 -0.87 34.71
C ILE A 114 16.98 -0.93 34.48
N TYR A 115 16.23 -1.02 35.58
CA TYR A 115 14.79 -0.97 35.57
C TYR A 115 14.33 0.44 35.94
N ALA A 116 13.56 1.08 35.07
CA ALA A 116 13.04 2.40 35.36
C ALA A 116 12.10 2.35 36.58
N GLU A 117 12.19 3.34 37.46
CA GLU A 117 11.47 3.34 38.74
C GLU A 117 9.95 3.25 38.56
N TYR A 118 9.42 3.85 37.50
CA TYR A 118 7.98 3.83 37.17
C TYR A 118 7.47 2.51 36.58
N ASP A 119 8.35 1.58 36.21
CA ASP A 119 7.95 0.25 35.74
C ASP A 119 7.73 -0.73 36.91
N LYS A 120 8.13 -0.37 38.14
CA LYS A 120 8.01 -1.26 39.31
C LYS A 120 6.54 -1.42 39.72
N GLY A 121 6.13 -2.66 39.97
CA GLY A 121 4.79 -2.99 40.48
C GLY A 121 4.54 -2.52 41.92
N GLU A 122 5.60 -2.18 42.64
CA GLU A 122 5.54 -1.48 43.91
C GLU A 122 5.25 0.00 43.66
N ARG A 123 3.98 0.38 43.81
CA ARG A 123 3.61 1.79 43.91
C ARG A 123 4.02 2.28 45.29
N GLY A 124 4.88 3.30 45.33
CA GLY A 124 5.13 4.09 46.54
C GLY A 124 3.89 4.82 47.03
#